data_AF-A0A1V8V7Y8-F1
#
_entry.id   AF-A0A1V8V7Y8-F1
#
_cell.length_a   1.000
_cell.length_b   1.000
_cell.length_c   1.000
_cell.angle_alpha   90.00
_cell.angle_beta   90.00
_cell.angle_gamma   90.00
#
_symmetry.space_group_name_H-M   'P 1'
#
loop_
_entity.id
_entity.type
_entity.pdbx_description
1 polymer ?
#
loop_
_entity_poly.entity_id
_entity_poly.type
_entity_poly.pdbx_seq_one_letter_code
_entity_poly.pdbx_strand_id
1 'polypeptide(L)'
;MNITTNTALRFAGRASRKPSARSTALSVPAPYICASRQRRSVSTPALSRPVPDARSMRSRNLKQYSRANATTATATSASTTASPPSSRFYSLFPETFPKGPPPGSPFTFDVKKLRKEFLQLQSKAHPDLASSGNKNRAEAMSSHINEAYNTLRDPLKRAQHLLAVQGVGVEDESAKLEEGELLIEVMEAREAVEEVEDEAGLETVRAENDGRIGRSIGILEECFGRGDLARAKDEAVRLRYWVNVEESAKGWEKGKGGGINHH
;
A
#
# COMPACT_ATOMS: atom_id res chain seq x y z
N MET A 1 32.53 44.89 40.69
CA MET A 1 33.24 44.40 41.89
C MET A 1 33.73 42.99 41.57
N ASN A 2 35.00 42.70 41.87
CA ASN A 2 35.65 41.41 41.58
C ASN A 2 35.20 40.35 42.62
N ILE A 3 35.34 39.03 42.42
CA ILE A 3 36.54 38.18 42.62
C ILE A 3 36.11 36.75 42.15
N THR A 4 36.78 36.10 41.17
CA THR A 4 37.73 34.93 41.30
C THR A 4 37.12 33.68 41.99
N THR A 5 37.20 32.41 41.55
CA THR A 5 38.15 31.53 40.81
C THR A 5 37.36 30.56 39.88
N ASN A 6 37.80 29.95 38.77
CA ASN A 6 39.07 29.39 38.24
C ASN A 6 39.60 28.08 38.87
N THR A 7 39.35 26.94 38.21
CA THR A 7 40.12 25.68 38.32
C THR A 7 40.09 24.95 36.98
N ALA A 8 41.26 24.58 36.44
CA ALA A 8 41.42 23.80 35.21
C ALA A 8 42.60 22.83 35.31
N LEU A 9 42.43 21.59 34.85
CA LEU A 9 43.43 20.51 34.63
C LEU A 9 42.73 19.53 33.63
N ARG A 10 43.20 19.19 32.40
CA ARG A 10 44.51 18.70 31.91
C ARG A 10 45.01 17.48 32.71
N PHE A 11 45.46 16.34 32.18
CA PHE A 11 45.79 15.76 30.85
C PHE A 11 45.38 14.25 30.88
N ALA A 12 45.41 13.36 29.87
CA ALA A 12 45.84 13.25 28.45
C ALA A 12 44.86 12.24 27.75
N GLY A 13 44.93 11.80 26.48
CA GLY A 13 45.89 11.94 25.38
C GLY A 13 46.60 10.62 25.00
N ARG A 14 46.12 9.89 23.98
CA ARG A 14 46.94 8.94 23.18
C ARG A 14 46.30 8.64 21.82
N ALA A 15 47.11 8.68 20.77
CA ALA A 15 46.70 8.46 19.38
C ALA A 15 47.25 7.13 18.81
N SER A 16 46.81 6.80 17.59
CA SER A 16 47.42 5.82 16.65
C SER A 16 47.10 4.34 16.97
N ARG A 17 46.70 3.47 16.02
CA ARG A 17 47.26 3.27 14.67
C ARG A 17 46.24 2.64 13.69
N LYS A 18 46.36 2.97 12.41
CA LYS A 18 45.86 2.13 11.30
C LYS A 18 46.85 0.97 11.05
N PRO A 19 46.41 -0.23 10.65
CA PRO A 19 47.20 -1.14 9.83
C PRO A 19 46.89 -0.97 8.34
N SER A 20 47.89 -1.28 7.51
CA SER A 20 47.84 -1.20 6.05
C SER A 20 47.53 -2.56 5.41
N ALA A 21 46.99 -2.51 4.19
CA ALA A 21 46.82 -3.54 3.18
C ALA A 21 47.41 -4.95 3.40
N ARG A 22 46.63 -5.97 3.01
CA ARG A 22 47.22 -7.12 2.31
C ARG A 22 46.34 -7.58 1.14
N SER A 23 46.91 -7.48 -0.05
CA SER A 23 46.37 -8.06 -1.28
C SER A 23 46.48 -9.58 -1.23
N THR A 24 45.41 -10.28 -1.64
CA THR A 24 45.49 -11.69 -2.00
C THR A 24 44.58 -11.95 -3.20
N ALA A 25 45.14 -11.87 -4.40
CA ALA A 25 44.46 -12.31 -5.61
C ALA A 25 44.54 -13.84 -5.72
N LEU A 26 43.37 -14.49 -5.83
CA LEU A 26 43.20 -15.89 -6.21
C LEU A 26 42.22 -15.87 -7.40
N SER A 27 42.71 -15.77 -8.63
CA SER A 27 43.12 -16.93 -9.43
C SER A 27 41.95 -17.88 -9.74
N VAL A 28 41.02 -17.42 -10.59
CA VAL A 28 40.00 -18.27 -11.22
C VAL A 28 40.53 -18.81 -12.55
N PRO A 29 40.64 -20.13 -12.74
CA PRO A 29 40.92 -20.73 -14.05
C PRO A 29 39.61 -21.13 -14.76
N ALA A 30 39.31 -20.46 -15.87
CA ALA A 30 38.77 -21.13 -17.06
C ALA A 30 39.95 -21.81 -17.79
N PRO A 31 39.79 -22.90 -18.59
CA PRO A 31 38.75 -23.07 -19.60
C PRO A 31 38.27 -24.55 -19.78
N TYR A 32 38.01 -24.97 -21.03
CA TYR A 32 37.51 -26.27 -21.56
C TYR A 32 35.98 -26.35 -21.69
N ILE A 33 35.41 -25.99 -22.84
CA ILE A 33 35.38 -26.70 -24.16
C ILE A 33 34.38 -27.85 -24.21
N CYS A 34 33.25 -27.54 -24.85
CA CYS A 34 32.49 -28.35 -25.80
C CYS A 34 32.71 -29.88 -25.83
N ALA A 35 31.67 -30.64 -25.48
CA ALA A 35 31.46 -32.01 -25.95
C ALA A 35 30.10 -32.11 -26.65
N SER A 36 30.09 -32.72 -27.83
CA SER A 36 28.93 -32.77 -28.73
C SER A 36 28.23 -34.13 -28.71
N ARG A 37 27.01 -34.18 -29.28
CA ARG A 37 26.18 -35.38 -29.56
C ARG A 37 25.56 -36.03 -28.30
N GLN A 38 24.43 -36.75 -28.41
CA GLN A 38 23.86 -37.40 -29.60
C GLN A 38 22.32 -37.26 -29.68
N ARG A 39 21.81 -37.15 -30.91
CA ARG A 39 20.37 -37.28 -31.21
C ARG A 39 19.86 -38.69 -30.84
N ARG A 40 18.66 -38.80 -30.27
CA ARG A 40 17.76 -39.94 -30.49
C ARG A 40 16.35 -39.47 -30.83
N SER A 41 15.86 -39.97 -31.95
CA SER A 41 14.57 -39.70 -32.56
C SER A 41 13.66 -40.92 -32.42
N VAL A 42 12.48 -40.77 -31.81
CA VAL A 42 11.35 -41.71 -31.91
C VAL A 42 10.08 -40.85 -31.84
N SER A 43 9.50 -40.48 -32.98
CA SER A 43 8.46 -41.20 -33.74
C SER A 43 7.04 -41.03 -33.17
N THR A 44 6.24 -40.23 -33.89
CA THR A 44 4.80 -40.04 -33.73
C THR A 44 4.01 -41.31 -34.05
N PRO A 45 2.76 -41.39 -33.55
CA PRO A 45 1.66 -41.59 -34.50
C PRO A 45 0.51 -40.61 -34.29
N ALA A 46 -0.09 -40.16 -35.39
CA ALA A 46 -1.31 -39.36 -35.38
C ALA A 46 -2.54 -40.27 -35.50
N LEU A 47 -3.62 -39.96 -34.77
CA LEU A 47 -4.96 -40.49 -35.01
C LEU A 47 -6.01 -39.39 -34.75
N SER A 48 -7.11 -39.48 -35.49
CA SER A 48 -7.96 -38.34 -35.83
C SER A 48 -9.32 -38.31 -35.11
N ARG A 49 -9.71 -37.10 -34.67
CA ARG A 49 -11.05 -36.47 -34.66
C ARG A 49 -12.32 -37.37 -34.77
N PRO A 50 -13.39 -37.04 -34.03
CA PRO A 50 -14.27 -35.95 -34.51
C PRO A 50 -14.84 -35.00 -33.43
N VAL A 51 -15.46 -33.92 -33.93
CA VAL A 51 -16.15 -32.85 -33.17
C VAL A 51 -17.67 -33.08 -33.29
N PRO A 52 -18.49 -32.84 -32.24
CA PRO A 52 -19.94 -32.90 -32.36
C PRO A 52 -20.53 -31.66 -33.06
N ASP A 53 -21.54 -31.91 -33.90
CA ASP A 53 -22.22 -30.96 -34.79
C ASP A 53 -23.18 -30.03 -34.03
N ALA A 54 -23.15 -28.73 -34.33
CA ALA A 54 -24.01 -27.70 -33.72
C ALA A 54 -25.08 -27.25 -34.73
N ARG A 55 -26.16 -28.01 -34.85
CA ARG A 55 -27.19 -27.78 -35.88
C ARG A 55 -28.54 -27.30 -35.32
N SER A 56 -28.78 -26.00 -35.50
CA SER A 56 -30.05 -25.37 -35.88
C SER A 56 -31.35 -25.73 -35.11
N MET A 57 -31.88 -24.74 -34.36
CA MET A 57 -33.34 -24.48 -34.34
C MET A 57 -33.69 -22.99 -34.23
N ARG A 58 -34.07 -22.43 -35.38
CA ARG A 58 -35.23 -21.53 -35.63
C ARG A 58 -35.52 -20.32 -34.72
N SER A 59 -35.54 -19.16 -35.38
CA SER A 59 -36.31 -17.97 -34.99
C SER A 59 -37.80 -18.25 -34.77
N ARG A 60 -38.41 -17.58 -33.77
CA ARG A 60 -39.75 -16.90 -33.84
C ARG A 60 -40.20 -16.43 -32.45
N ASN A 61 -40.15 -15.12 -32.18
CA ASN A 61 -41.35 -14.30 -31.95
C ASN A 61 -40.98 -12.83 -31.72
N LEU A 62 -41.38 -11.97 -32.64
CA LEU A 62 -41.57 -10.55 -32.37
C LEU A 62 -42.95 -10.40 -31.72
N LYS A 63 -43.02 -9.99 -30.45
CA LYS A 63 -44.27 -9.53 -29.83
C LYS A 63 -44.09 -8.12 -29.29
N GLN A 64 -44.60 -7.16 -30.06
CA GLN A 64 -44.97 -5.86 -29.52
C GLN A 64 -45.91 -6.05 -28.34
N TYR A 65 -45.54 -5.50 -27.19
CA TYR A 65 -46.50 -5.10 -26.17
C TYR A 65 -46.33 -3.61 -25.91
N SER A 66 -46.95 -2.81 -26.78
CA SER A 66 -47.30 -1.45 -26.44
C SER A 66 -48.33 -1.48 -25.31
N ARG A 67 -47.93 -1.08 -24.10
CA ARG A 67 -48.89 -0.64 -23.09
C ARG A 67 -48.30 0.51 -22.29
N ALA A 68 -48.76 1.72 -22.63
CA ALA A 68 -48.59 2.88 -21.77
C ALA A 68 -49.29 2.62 -20.42
N ASN A 69 -48.71 3.12 -19.35
CA ASN A 69 -49.41 3.50 -18.13
C ASN A 69 -48.65 4.68 -17.53
N ALA A 70 -49.23 5.87 -17.67
CA ALA A 70 -48.77 7.05 -16.96
C ALA A 70 -49.62 7.20 -15.70
N THR A 71 -49.00 7.12 -14.53
CA THR A 71 -49.59 7.62 -13.28
C THR A 71 -48.51 8.06 -12.30
N THR A 72 -48.35 9.38 -12.21
CA THR A 72 -48.04 10.15 -11.00
C THR A 72 -47.59 9.37 -9.75
N ALA A 73 -46.31 9.51 -9.40
CA ALA A 73 -45.84 9.34 -8.03
C ALA A 73 -45.05 10.58 -7.61
N THR A 74 -45.59 11.34 -6.66
CA THR A 74 -45.02 12.59 -6.14
C THR A 74 -43.72 12.30 -5.39
N ALA A 75 -42.58 12.48 -6.06
CA ALA A 75 -41.27 12.42 -5.42
C ALA A 75 -40.95 13.77 -4.76
N THR A 76 -41.40 13.94 -3.51
CA THR A 76 -40.96 15.03 -2.63
C THR A 76 -39.44 15.08 -2.63
N SER A 77 -38.87 16.11 -3.26
CA SER A 77 -37.43 16.27 -3.40
C SER A 77 -36.83 16.73 -2.08
N ALA A 78 -36.62 15.79 -1.16
CA ALA A 78 -35.80 15.99 0.02
C ALA A 78 -34.35 16.18 -0.45
N SER A 79 -33.91 17.44 -0.49
CA SER A 79 -32.55 17.85 -0.83
C SER A 79 -31.56 17.44 0.25
N THR A 80 -31.27 16.14 0.33
CA THR A 80 -30.07 15.65 1.01
C THR A 80 -28.89 15.98 0.10
N THR A 81 -28.07 16.95 0.50
CA THR A 81 -26.79 17.23 -0.14
C THR A 81 -25.96 15.94 -0.19
N ALA A 82 -25.78 15.41 -1.39
CA ALA A 82 -25.02 14.19 -1.64
C ALA A 82 -23.52 14.47 -1.55
N SER A 83 -23.02 14.69 -0.34
CA SER A 83 -21.59 14.56 -0.06
C SER A 83 -21.15 13.15 -0.50
N PRO A 84 -19.99 12.99 -1.17
CA PRO A 84 -19.55 11.70 -1.67
C PRO A 84 -19.50 10.67 -0.54
N PRO A 85 -19.92 9.40 -0.79
CA PRO A 85 -20.14 8.41 0.26
C PRO A 85 -18.89 8.05 1.08
N SER A 86 -17.70 8.41 0.59
CA SER A 86 -16.39 8.24 1.20
C SER A 86 -15.96 9.40 2.12
N SER A 87 -16.59 10.59 2.06
CA SER A 87 -16.44 11.61 3.15
C SER A 87 -16.90 11.07 4.52
N ARG A 88 -17.58 9.93 4.52
CA ARG A 88 -18.21 9.30 5.67
C ARG A 88 -17.22 8.74 6.71
N PHE A 89 -16.05 8.23 6.31
CA PHE A 89 -15.09 7.68 7.27
C PHE A 89 -14.61 8.73 8.28
N TYR A 90 -14.28 9.94 7.83
CA TYR A 90 -13.91 11.05 8.71
C TYR A 90 -15.07 11.49 9.62
N SER A 91 -16.31 11.40 9.14
CA SER A 91 -17.51 11.75 9.93
C SER A 91 -17.83 10.78 11.08
N LEU A 92 -17.26 9.56 11.07
CA LEU A 92 -17.42 8.60 12.16
C LEU A 92 -16.55 8.92 13.37
N PHE A 93 -15.48 9.72 13.20
CA PHE A 93 -14.48 10.01 14.23
C PHE A 93 -14.41 11.51 14.56
N PRO A 94 -15.50 12.14 15.06
CA PRO A 94 -15.55 13.57 15.33
C PRO A 94 -14.62 14.04 16.46
N GLU A 95 -14.25 13.20 17.43
CA GLU A 95 -13.24 13.58 18.42
C GLU A 95 -11.87 13.72 17.77
N THR A 96 -11.49 12.79 16.88
CA THR A 96 -10.22 12.81 16.15
C THR A 96 -10.20 13.89 15.07
N PHE A 97 -11.26 14.02 14.26
CA PHE A 97 -11.36 14.94 13.12
C PHE A 97 -12.53 15.93 13.25
N PRO A 98 -12.49 16.89 14.19
CA PRO A 98 -13.58 17.86 14.38
C PRO A 98 -13.81 18.80 13.18
N LYS A 99 -12.87 18.84 12.23
CA LYS A 99 -12.93 19.64 10.99
C LYS A 99 -13.13 18.81 9.71
N GLY A 100 -13.42 17.51 9.84
CA GLY A 100 -13.55 16.60 8.69
C GLY A 100 -12.21 16.24 8.02
N PRO A 101 -12.19 15.84 6.74
CA PRO A 101 -10.97 15.47 6.01
C PRO A 101 -10.07 16.68 5.68
N PRO A 102 -8.83 16.45 5.18
CA PRO A 102 -8.01 17.49 4.56
C PRO A 102 -8.75 18.23 3.43
N PRO A 103 -8.56 19.55 3.27
CA PRO A 103 -7.62 20.42 3.98
C PRO A 103 -8.12 20.93 5.35
N GLY A 104 -9.31 20.52 5.81
CA GLY A 104 -9.87 20.95 7.11
C GLY A 104 -9.10 20.40 8.32
N SER A 105 -8.53 19.20 8.18
CA SER A 105 -7.60 18.57 9.14
C SER A 105 -6.27 18.21 8.46
N PRO A 106 -5.18 18.05 9.23
CA PRO A 106 -3.92 17.52 8.70
C PRO A 106 -4.09 16.09 8.19
N PHE A 107 -3.24 15.70 7.24
CA PHE A 107 -3.14 14.32 6.76
C PHE A 107 -2.54 13.41 7.82
N THR A 108 -1.54 13.89 8.58
CA THR A 108 -1.01 13.17 9.74
C THR A 108 -1.76 13.51 11.02
N PHE A 109 -1.95 12.52 11.89
CA PHE A 109 -2.67 12.66 13.15
C PHE A 109 -2.23 11.56 14.14
N ASP A 110 -2.59 11.74 15.41
CA ASP A 110 -2.30 10.74 16.44
C ASP A 110 -3.18 9.48 16.29
N VAL A 111 -2.57 8.40 15.80
CA VAL A 111 -3.20 7.07 15.67
C VAL A 111 -3.67 6.52 17.02
N LYS A 112 -3.08 6.92 18.15
CA LYS A 112 -3.54 6.51 19.50
C LYS A 112 -4.90 7.13 19.82
N LYS A 113 -5.11 8.40 19.48
CA LYS A 113 -6.41 9.08 19.58
C LYS A 113 -7.48 8.40 18.73
N LEU A 114 -7.17 8.12 17.45
CA LEU A 114 -8.07 7.37 16.56
C LEU A 114 -8.44 6.00 17.16
N ARG A 115 -7.45 5.25 17.67
CA ARG A 115 -7.68 3.93 18.29
C ARG A 115 -8.56 4.02 19.54
N LYS A 116 -8.41 5.06 20.36
CA LYS A 116 -9.25 5.27 21.56
C LYS A 116 -10.71 5.50 21.16
N GLU A 117 -10.95 6.38 20.19
CA GLU A 117 -12.30 6.68 19.69
C GLU A 117 -12.93 5.45 19.01
N PHE A 118 -12.16 4.72 18.20
CA PHE A 118 -12.56 3.43 17.61
C PHE A 118 -13.08 2.44 18.67
N LEU A 119 -12.36 2.21 19.77
CA LEU A 119 -12.80 1.29 20.83
C LEU A 119 -14.09 1.76 21.52
N GLN A 120 -14.29 3.07 21.65
CA GLN A 120 -15.53 3.64 22.21
C GLN A 120 -16.71 3.51 21.24
N LEU A 121 -16.50 3.64 19.93
CA LEU A 121 -17.53 3.45 18.92
C LEU A 121 -17.90 1.97 18.80
N GLN A 122 -16.90 1.09 18.77
CA GLN A 122 -17.08 -0.36 18.65
C GLN A 122 -17.84 -0.94 19.85
N SER A 123 -17.60 -0.47 21.07
CA SER A 123 -18.36 -0.88 22.26
C SER A 123 -19.81 -0.37 22.26
N LYS A 124 -20.09 0.81 21.70
CA LYS A 124 -21.46 1.34 21.51
C LYS A 124 -22.23 0.63 20.39
N ALA A 125 -21.54 0.13 19.36
CA ALA A 125 -22.13 -0.53 18.19
C ALA A 125 -22.20 -2.07 18.31
N HIS A 126 -21.83 -2.66 19.45
CA HIS A 126 -21.70 -4.11 19.57
C HIS A 126 -23.06 -4.83 19.43
N PRO A 127 -23.17 -5.88 18.59
CA PRO A 127 -24.44 -6.51 18.23
C PRO A 127 -25.13 -7.24 19.40
N ASP A 128 -24.43 -7.52 20.49
CA ASP A 128 -25.03 -8.14 21.70
C ASP A 128 -25.76 -7.13 22.60
N LEU A 129 -25.54 -5.82 22.42
CA LEU A 129 -26.37 -4.78 23.05
C LEU A 129 -27.60 -4.42 22.18
N ALA A 130 -27.68 -4.94 20.96
CA ALA A 130 -28.80 -4.66 20.06
C ALA A 130 -29.99 -5.61 20.33
N SER A 131 -31.20 -5.06 20.32
CA SER A 131 -32.42 -5.88 20.28
C SER A 131 -32.47 -6.74 19.02
N SER A 132 -33.18 -7.88 19.06
CA SER A 132 -33.21 -8.88 17.98
C SER A 132 -33.54 -8.31 16.59
N GLY A 133 -34.44 -7.31 16.51
CA GLY A 133 -34.77 -6.63 15.25
C GLY A 133 -33.72 -5.64 14.72
N ASN A 134 -32.74 -5.24 15.55
CA ASN A 134 -31.69 -4.28 15.21
C ASN A 134 -30.30 -4.90 15.02
N LYS A 135 -30.14 -6.22 15.25
CA LYS A 135 -28.83 -6.90 15.23
C LYS A 135 -28.07 -6.69 13.92
N ASN A 136 -28.74 -6.85 12.77
CA ASN A 136 -28.15 -6.65 11.44
C ASN A 136 -27.66 -5.20 11.23
N ARG A 137 -28.33 -4.20 11.82
CA ARG A 137 -27.94 -2.78 11.74
C ARG A 137 -26.72 -2.48 12.62
N ALA A 138 -26.64 -3.11 13.79
CA ALA A 138 -25.48 -3.02 14.67
C ALA A 138 -24.24 -3.68 14.03
N GLU A 139 -24.42 -4.86 13.43
CA GLU A 139 -23.38 -5.57 12.69
C GLU A 139 -22.86 -4.74 11.49
N ALA A 140 -23.75 -4.19 10.66
CA ALA A 140 -23.36 -3.31 9.55
C ALA A 140 -22.61 -2.05 10.03
N MET A 141 -23.02 -1.46 11.16
CA MET A 141 -22.33 -0.31 11.75
C MET A 141 -20.93 -0.69 12.27
N SER A 142 -20.81 -1.82 12.99
CA SER A 142 -19.55 -2.38 13.46
C SER A 142 -18.57 -2.62 12.30
N SER A 143 -19.02 -3.26 11.22
CA SER A 143 -18.20 -3.49 10.02
C SER A 143 -17.73 -2.20 9.38
N HIS A 144 -18.59 -1.18 9.30
CA HIS A 144 -18.24 0.13 8.75
C HIS A 144 -17.26 0.91 9.64
N ILE A 145 -17.36 0.81 10.97
CA ILE A 145 -16.39 1.38 11.92
C ILE A 145 -15.02 0.70 11.76
N ASN A 146 -14.97 -0.62 11.61
CA ASN A 146 -13.74 -1.37 11.35
C ASN A 146 -13.08 -0.98 10.01
N GLU A 147 -13.87 -0.90 8.94
CA GLU A 147 -13.42 -0.47 7.61
C GLU A 147 -12.80 0.94 7.66
N ALA A 148 -13.51 1.90 8.28
CA ALA A 148 -13.05 3.26 8.43
C ALA A 148 -11.78 3.35 9.29
N TYR A 149 -11.70 2.62 10.41
CA TYR A 149 -10.50 2.57 11.25
C TYR A 149 -9.29 2.00 10.50
N ASN A 150 -9.46 0.88 9.79
CA ASN A 150 -8.39 0.24 9.04
C ASN A 150 -7.90 1.11 7.87
N THR A 151 -8.82 1.81 7.19
CA THR A 151 -8.51 2.72 6.08
C THR A 151 -7.79 3.97 6.57
N LEU A 152 -8.27 4.59 7.66
CA LEU A 152 -7.68 5.82 8.19
C LEU A 152 -6.36 5.55 8.92
N ARG A 153 -6.19 4.41 9.60
CA ARG A 153 -4.93 4.08 10.31
C ARG A 153 -3.73 4.00 9.35
N ASP A 154 -3.92 3.36 8.21
CA ASP A 154 -2.89 3.10 7.20
C ASP A 154 -2.69 4.32 6.28
N PRO A 155 -1.49 4.93 6.20
CA PRO A 155 -1.26 6.12 5.37
C PRO A 155 -1.53 5.91 3.88
N LEU A 156 -1.22 4.72 3.34
CA LEU A 156 -1.45 4.41 1.93
C LEU A 156 -2.94 4.30 1.63
N LYS A 157 -3.67 3.51 2.42
CA LYS A 157 -5.13 3.38 2.27
C LYS A 157 -5.85 4.69 2.51
N ARG A 158 -5.36 5.53 3.44
CA ARG A 158 -5.87 6.89 3.68
C ARG A 158 -5.68 7.78 2.46
N ALA A 159 -4.51 7.77 1.83
CA ALA A 159 -4.23 8.55 0.62
C ALA A 159 -5.09 8.07 -0.57
N GLN A 160 -5.12 6.77 -0.85
CA GLN A 160 -5.97 6.16 -1.88
C GLN A 160 -7.46 6.51 -1.66
N HIS A 161 -7.94 6.39 -0.42
CA HIS A 161 -9.31 6.75 -0.06
C HIS A 161 -9.59 8.24 -0.28
N LEU A 162 -8.72 9.14 0.16
CA LEU A 162 -8.88 10.59 -0.06
C LEU A 162 -8.92 10.95 -1.55
N LEU A 163 -8.07 10.32 -2.37
CA LEU A 163 -8.07 10.50 -3.83
C LEU A 163 -9.37 9.96 -4.46
N ALA A 164 -9.82 8.78 -4.04
CA ALA A 164 -11.09 8.21 -4.49
C ALA A 164 -12.32 9.07 -4.10
N VAL A 165 -12.29 9.78 -2.96
CA VAL A 165 -13.34 10.76 -2.58
C VAL A 165 -13.43 11.90 -3.61
N GLN A 166 -12.28 12.31 -4.17
CA GLN A 166 -12.20 13.37 -5.19
C GLN A 166 -12.38 12.85 -6.62
N GLY A 167 -12.72 11.56 -6.80
CA GLY A 167 -12.86 10.93 -8.12
C GLY A 167 -11.54 10.58 -8.83
N VAL A 168 -10.42 10.61 -8.10
CA VAL A 168 -9.09 10.26 -8.64
C VAL A 168 -8.75 8.81 -8.28
N GLY A 169 -8.85 7.91 -9.26
CA GLY A 169 -8.38 6.53 -9.12
C GLY A 169 -6.86 6.44 -9.13
N VAL A 170 -6.27 5.81 -8.10
CA VAL A 170 -4.83 5.50 -8.06
C VAL A 170 -4.51 4.27 -8.93
N GLU A 171 -5.41 3.29 -8.96
CA GLU A 171 -5.21 2.03 -9.68
C GLU A 171 -5.21 2.21 -11.21
N ASP A 172 -6.22 2.90 -11.76
CA ASP A 172 -6.52 2.98 -13.19
C ASP A 172 -5.42 3.61 -14.07
N GLU A 173 -4.52 4.40 -13.46
CA GLU A 173 -3.48 5.15 -14.15
C GLU A 173 -2.05 4.80 -13.67
N SER A 174 -1.92 3.82 -12.75
CA SER A 174 -0.62 3.35 -12.25
C SER A 174 0.27 2.68 -13.32
N ALA A 175 -0.21 2.56 -14.55
CA ALA A 175 0.50 1.98 -15.69
C ALA A 175 1.10 3.00 -16.68
N LYS A 176 0.88 4.32 -16.53
CA LYS A 176 1.17 5.31 -17.60
C LYS A 176 2.49 6.05 -17.50
N LEU A 177 3.00 6.30 -16.31
CA LEU A 177 4.27 7.01 -16.07
C LEU A 177 4.97 6.41 -14.84
N GLU A 178 5.42 5.16 -14.98
CA GLU A 178 6.54 4.66 -14.19
C GLU A 178 7.76 5.54 -14.53
N GLU A 179 8.01 6.57 -13.74
CA GLU A 179 9.24 7.36 -13.82
C GLU A 179 10.42 6.40 -13.69
N GLY A 180 11.31 6.37 -14.67
CA GLY A 180 12.43 5.42 -14.69
C GLY A 180 13.30 5.53 -13.43
N GLU A 181 13.41 6.73 -12.85
CA GLU A 181 14.08 6.99 -11.57
C GLU A 181 13.41 6.24 -10.41
N LEU A 182 12.07 6.31 -10.27
CA LEU A 182 11.34 5.58 -9.23
C LEU A 182 11.51 4.07 -9.36
N LEU A 183 11.42 3.52 -10.57
CA LEU A 183 11.57 2.09 -10.79
C LEU A 183 12.99 1.62 -10.40
N ILE A 184 14.02 2.39 -10.74
CA ILE A 184 15.41 2.10 -10.32
C ILE A 184 15.52 2.13 -8.79
N GLU A 185 15.06 3.18 -8.11
CA GLU A 185 15.16 3.25 -6.63
C GLU A 185 14.39 2.10 -5.94
N VAL A 186 13.27 1.65 -6.50
CA VAL A 186 12.47 0.53 -5.97
C VAL A 186 13.17 -0.81 -6.23
N MET A 187 13.86 -0.99 -7.36
CA MET A 187 14.67 -2.17 -7.64
C MET A 187 15.88 -2.24 -6.70
N GLU A 188 16.63 -1.14 -6.55
CA GLU A 188 17.76 -1.03 -5.61
C GLU A 188 17.32 -1.31 -4.16
N ALA A 189 16.17 -0.78 -3.75
CA ALA A 189 15.63 -1.03 -2.40
C ALA A 189 15.17 -2.48 -2.18
N ARG A 190 14.85 -3.24 -3.25
CA ARG A 190 14.55 -4.68 -3.17
C ARG A 190 15.81 -5.52 -3.11
N GLU A 191 16.77 -5.24 -3.98
CA GLU A 191 18.09 -5.89 -3.98
C GLU A 191 18.75 -5.73 -2.61
N ALA A 192 18.70 -4.52 -2.03
CA ALA A 192 19.18 -4.27 -0.67
C ALA A 192 18.50 -5.10 0.43
N VAL A 193 17.26 -5.58 0.24
CA VAL A 193 16.57 -6.52 1.16
C VAL A 193 16.99 -7.97 0.91
N GLU A 194 17.24 -8.33 -0.34
CA GLU A 194 17.63 -9.69 -0.76
C GLU A 194 19.09 -10.03 -0.39
N GLU A 195 19.99 -9.04 -0.43
CA GLU A 195 21.41 -9.15 -0.04
C GLU A 195 21.64 -9.23 1.48
N VAL A 196 20.61 -9.03 2.31
CA VAL A 196 20.75 -9.07 3.77
C VAL A 196 21.08 -10.47 4.28
N GLU A 197 22.25 -10.61 4.91
CA GLU A 197 22.69 -11.86 5.56
C GLU A 197 22.24 -11.99 7.03
N ASP A 198 21.96 -10.88 7.72
CA ASP A 198 21.64 -10.86 9.16
C ASP A 198 20.61 -9.81 9.59
N GLU A 199 20.05 -9.97 10.79
CA GLU A 199 19.00 -9.08 11.32
C GLU A 199 19.48 -7.63 11.51
N ALA A 200 20.79 -7.39 11.68
CA ALA A 200 21.35 -6.05 11.83
C ALA A 200 21.39 -5.29 10.49
N GLY A 201 21.73 -5.99 9.39
CA GLY A 201 21.53 -5.48 8.04
C GLY A 201 20.05 -5.21 7.75
N LEU A 202 19.16 -6.13 8.13
CA LEU A 202 17.72 -5.99 7.90
C LEU A 202 17.13 -4.75 8.57
N GLU A 203 17.50 -4.49 9.83
CA GLU A 203 17.06 -3.31 10.56
C GLU A 203 17.58 -2.01 9.93
N THR A 204 18.79 -2.03 9.34
CA THR A 204 19.33 -0.88 8.60
C THR A 204 18.49 -0.59 7.35
N VAL A 205 18.20 -1.61 6.54
CA VAL A 205 17.39 -1.48 5.32
C VAL A 205 15.94 -1.09 5.64
N ARG A 206 15.37 -1.62 6.74
CA ARG A 206 14.06 -1.18 7.27
C ARG A 206 14.08 0.29 7.66
N ALA A 207 15.08 0.75 8.41
CA ALA A 207 15.19 2.15 8.82
C ALA A 207 15.33 3.12 7.63
N GLU A 208 16.05 2.72 6.58
CA GLU A 208 16.13 3.49 5.33
C GLU A 208 14.78 3.56 4.60
N ASN A 209 14.06 2.44 4.52
CA ASN A 209 12.74 2.37 3.90
C ASN A 209 11.68 3.13 4.71
N ASP A 210 11.71 3.07 6.05
CA ASP A 210 10.89 3.91 6.93
C ASP A 210 11.17 5.39 6.70
N GLY A 211 12.43 5.74 6.42
CA GLY A 211 12.82 7.07 5.96
C GLY A 211 12.21 7.47 4.62
N ARG A 212 12.13 6.54 3.65
CA ARG A 212 11.44 6.74 2.35
C ARG A 212 9.93 6.93 2.55
N ILE A 213 9.28 6.05 3.31
CA ILE A 213 7.86 6.13 3.70
C ILE A 213 7.55 7.46 4.39
N GLY A 214 8.37 7.87 5.36
CA GLY A 214 8.22 9.12 6.10
C GLY A 214 8.30 10.36 5.19
N ARG A 215 9.21 10.37 4.20
CA ARG A 215 9.28 11.44 3.18
C ARG A 215 8.00 11.48 2.33
N SER A 216 7.53 10.34 1.84
CA SER A 216 6.31 10.26 1.04
C SER A 216 5.07 10.72 1.81
N ILE A 217 4.96 10.37 3.10
CA ILE A 217 3.88 10.85 3.98
C ILE A 217 3.93 12.37 4.15
N GLY A 218 5.12 12.96 4.30
CA GLY A 218 5.31 14.42 4.38
C GLY A 218 4.89 15.13 3.08
N ILE A 219 5.26 14.59 1.92
CA ILE A 219 4.85 15.13 0.61
C ILE A 219 3.33 15.03 0.43
N LEU A 220 2.71 13.90 0.82
CA LEU A 220 1.25 13.74 0.79
C LEU A 220 0.54 14.76 1.69
N GLU A 221 1.07 15.05 2.87
CA GLU A 221 0.54 16.08 3.76
C GLU A 221 0.57 17.47 3.12
N GLU A 222 1.68 17.86 2.49
CA GLU A 222 1.76 19.13 1.74
C GLU A 222 0.78 19.17 0.56
N CYS A 223 0.65 18.07 -0.20
CA CYS A 223 -0.23 17.99 -1.36
C CYS A 223 -1.71 18.09 -0.95
N PHE A 224 -2.16 17.32 0.05
CA PHE A 224 -3.52 17.40 0.56
C PHE A 224 -3.82 18.73 1.27
N GLY A 225 -2.83 19.34 1.94
CA GLY A 225 -2.96 20.66 2.53
C GLY A 225 -3.12 21.79 1.50
N ARG A 226 -2.55 21.63 0.30
CA ARG A 226 -2.67 22.58 -0.83
C ARG A 226 -3.79 22.24 -1.82
N GLY A 227 -4.38 21.04 -1.73
CA GLY A 227 -5.36 20.53 -2.70
C GLY A 227 -4.75 20.04 -4.03
N ASP A 228 -3.45 19.74 -4.05
CA ASP A 228 -2.75 19.24 -5.25
C ASP A 228 -2.96 17.72 -5.40
N LEU A 229 -4.09 17.36 -6.02
CA LEU A 229 -4.50 15.97 -6.22
C LEU A 229 -3.64 15.22 -7.24
N ALA A 230 -3.00 15.93 -8.17
CA ALA A 230 -2.12 15.32 -9.16
C ALA A 230 -0.85 14.80 -8.48
N ARG A 231 -0.13 15.68 -7.76
CA ARG A 231 1.06 15.27 -7.01
C ARG A 231 0.75 14.28 -5.90
N ALA A 232 -0.42 14.40 -5.24
CA ALA A 232 -0.85 13.42 -4.24
C ALA A 232 -1.08 12.02 -4.81
N LYS A 233 -1.57 11.90 -6.06
CA LYS A 233 -1.74 10.63 -6.76
C LYS A 233 -0.38 9.99 -7.06
N ASP A 234 0.54 10.74 -7.65
CA ASP A 234 1.87 10.23 -7.99
C ASP A 234 2.63 9.79 -6.74
N GLU A 235 2.55 10.57 -5.66
CA GLU A 235 3.17 10.21 -4.37
C GLU A 235 2.49 9.03 -3.68
N ALA A 236 1.18 8.82 -3.86
CA ALA A 236 0.51 7.61 -3.38
C ALA A 236 1.00 6.35 -4.12
N VAL A 237 1.39 6.46 -5.40
CA VAL A 237 2.04 5.37 -6.14
C VAL A 237 3.46 5.12 -5.61
N ARG A 238 4.25 6.16 -5.33
CA ARG A 238 5.58 6.00 -4.67
C ARG A 238 5.46 5.30 -3.32
N LEU A 239 4.52 5.77 -2.47
CA LEU A 239 4.26 5.18 -1.16
C LEU A 239 3.84 3.69 -1.25
N ARG A 240 3.04 3.31 -2.26
CA ARG A 240 2.69 1.91 -2.51
C ARG A 240 3.93 1.03 -2.69
N TYR A 241 4.91 1.50 -3.46
CA TYR A 241 6.14 0.74 -3.65
C TYR A 241 6.98 0.62 -2.37
N TRP A 242 7.11 1.68 -1.57
CA TRP A 242 7.83 1.61 -0.29
C TRP A 242 7.15 0.70 0.74
N VAL A 243 5.82 0.66 0.78
CA VAL A 243 5.07 -0.32 1.59
C VAL A 243 5.32 -1.75 1.09
N ASN A 244 5.34 -1.99 -0.23
CA ASN A 244 5.64 -3.32 -0.77
C ASN A 244 7.10 -3.77 -0.48
N VAL A 245 8.05 -2.84 -0.38
CA VAL A 245 9.43 -3.12 0.08
C VAL A 245 9.44 -3.44 1.58
N GLU A 246 8.68 -2.70 2.39
CA GLU A 246 8.52 -2.97 3.83
C GLU A 246 7.92 -4.37 4.09
N GLU A 247 6.91 -4.77 3.31
CA GLU A 247 6.34 -6.12 3.36
C GLU A 247 7.34 -7.20 2.96
N SER A 248 8.18 -6.93 1.94
CA SER A 248 9.26 -7.83 1.53
C SER A 248 10.30 -8.00 2.66
N ALA A 249 10.69 -6.91 3.32
CA ALA A 249 11.60 -6.91 4.48
C ALA A 249 10.99 -7.51 5.75
N LYS A 250 9.66 -7.54 5.89
CA LYS A 250 8.95 -8.27 6.97
C LYS A 250 8.86 -9.77 6.70
N GLY A 251 8.84 -10.18 5.43
CA GLY A 251 8.82 -11.58 5.00
C GLY A 251 10.19 -12.26 4.96
N TRP A 252 11.28 -11.52 5.18
CA TRP A 252 12.64 -12.06 5.23
C TRP A 252 12.81 -13.05 6.41
N GLU A 253 13.44 -14.19 6.15
CA GLU A 253 13.75 -15.20 7.16
C GLU A 253 15.22 -15.62 7.05
N LYS A 254 15.98 -15.49 8.16
CA LYS A 254 17.40 -15.85 8.21
C LYS A 254 17.67 -17.28 7.72
N GLY A 255 18.43 -17.41 6.64
CA GLY A 255 18.83 -18.69 6.04
C GLY A 255 17.93 -19.17 4.91
N LYS A 256 16.74 -18.58 4.71
CA LYS A 256 16.16 -18.43 3.37
C LYS A 256 16.76 -17.15 2.80
N GLY A 257 17.90 -17.26 2.13
CA GLY A 257 18.42 -16.12 1.35
C GLY A 257 17.33 -15.60 0.40
N GLY A 258 17.29 -14.30 0.14
CA GLY A 258 16.27 -13.63 -0.69
C GLY A 258 16.25 -14.04 -2.17
N GLY A 259 16.82 -15.19 -2.52
CA GLY A 259 16.85 -15.73 -3.87
C GLY A 259 16.23 -17.12 -3.91
N ILE A 260 15.07 -17.21 -4.58
CA ILE A 260 14.74 -18.18 -5.65
C ILE A 260 13.30 -17.86 -6.09
N ASN A 261 13.17 -17.18 -7.24
CA ASN A 261 12.23 -17.53 -8.31
C ASN A 261 12.47 -16.62 -9.53
N HIS A 262 13.58 -16.85 -10.23
CA HIS A 262 13.57 -16.61 -11.68
C HIS A 262 12.75 -17.72 -12.35
N HIS A 263 11.75 -17.33 -13.13
CA HIS A 263 11.01 -18.18 -14.08
C HIS A 263 10.89 -17.43 -15.41
#